data_AF-A0A3R6CSS4-F1
#
_entry.id   AF-A0A3R6CSS4-F1
#
_cell.length_a   1.000
_cell.length_b   1.000
_cell.length_c   1.000
_cell.angle_alpha   90.00
_cell.angle_beta   90.00
_cell.angle_gamma   90.00
#
_symmetry.space_group_name_H-M   'P 1'
#
loop_
_entity.id
_entity.type
_entity.pdbx_description
1 polymer ?
#
loop_
_entity_poly.entity_id
_entity_poly.type
_entity_poly.pdbx_seq_one_letter_code
_entity_poly.pdbx_strand_id
1 'polypeptide(L)'
;MVAEKQIAKEMDSIAELVELLKQNQKMESAANIVAMAVYVGKIDAKLDQLLTEVRDVQNQLKNIPETGNRTSMTSYLKTTVDHLSVQYKQMKEDLTQTKDTMKQKAGEIVKNVRKEGIKALNGVTEFFKIGERLKKIENKAKANLSKVDEMIERLDMFGKGMDEAKRQAVHSVNILKGKSEQQNVGSISSKMDVIKKPFIKEKEILGNILQLTDNALNRCETLSQEAKGWYAGEFVQDEKTYHTSASLEKKTDDAIKRGLHKKR
;
A
#
# COMPACT_ATOMS: atom_id res chain seq x y z
N MET A 1 5.07 -12.62 32.61
CA MET A 1 5.69 -13.86 32.06
C MET A 1 4.88 -14.59 30.97
N VAL A 2 3.61 -15.01 31.17
CA VAL A 2 2.86 -15.75 30.11
C VAL A 2 2.44 -14.85 28.95
N ALA A 3 1.99 -13.62 29.23
CA ALA A 3 1.69 -12.62 28.20
C ALA A 3 2.94 -12.14 27.47
N GLU A 4 4.07 -11.95 28.16
CA GLU A 4 5.35 -11.54 27.55
C GLU A 4 5.96 -12.64 26.69
N LYS A 5 5.77 -13.93 27.03
CA LYS A 5 6.12 -15.06 26.16
C LYS A 5 5.22 -15.15 24.92
N GLN A 6 3.97 -14.68 24.99
CA GLN A 6 3.06 -14.60 23.84
C GLN A 6 3.46 -13.43 22.92
N ILE A 7 3.87 -12.30 23.50
CA ILE A 7 4.36 -11.10 22.79
C ILE A 7 5.72 -11.37 22.10
N ALA A 8 6.60 -12.18 22.71
CA ALA A 8 7.86 -12.62 22.08
C ALA A 8 7.68 -13.66 20.97
N LYS A 9 6.49 -14.28 20.85
CA LYS A 9 6.16 -15.31 19.85
C LYS A 9 5.47 -14.75 18.59
N GLU A 10 4.98 -13.51 18.66
CA GLU A 10 4.52 -12.71 17.52
C GLU A 10 5.68 -12.11 16.71
N MET A 11 6.93 -12.37 17.11
CA MET A 11 8.14 -12.09 16.33
C MET A 11 8.12 -12.92 15.03
N ASP A 12 7.48 -12.26 14.07
CA ASP A 12 7.27 -12.51 12.65
C ASP A 12 6.64 -13.85 12.25
N SER A 13 5.34 -14.02 12.59
CA SER A 13 4.48 -15.09 12.05
C SER A 13 4.56 -15.24 10.52
N ILE A 14 4.88 -14.15 9.79
CA ILE A 14 5.08 -14.19 8.34
C ILE A 14 6.40 -14.92 8.02
N ALA A 15 7.48 -14.62 8.74
CA ALA A 15 8.76 -15.33 8.58
C ALA A 15 8.62 -16.82 8.91
N GLU A 16 7.91 -17.17 10.00
CA GLU A 16 7.68 -18.58 10.35
C GLU A 16 6.86 -19.29 9.26
N LEU A 17 5.80 -18.65 8.74
CA LEU A 17 5.03 -19.21 7.64
C LEU A 17 5.89 -19.41 6.38
N VAL A 18 6.74 -18.44 6.05
CA VAL A 18 7.68 -18.53 4.91
C VAL A 18 8.64 -19.70 5.09
N GLU A 19 9.15 -19.93 6.30
CA GLU A 19 10.04 -21.05 6.58
C GLU A 19 9.32 -22.40 6.47
N LEU A 20 8.09 -22.51 7.00
CA LEU A 20 7.27 -23.71 6.83
C LEU A 20 6.98 -23.99 5.35
N LEU A 21 6.69 -22.98 4.54
CA LEU A 21 6.49 -23.15 3.10
C LEU A 21 7.75 -23.68 2.41
N LYS A 22 8.92 -23.13 2.74
CA LYS A 22 10.21 -23.58 2.18
C LYS A 22 10.53 -25.03 2.56
N GLN A 23 10.34 -25.39 3.82
CA GLN A 23 10.56 -26.76 4.31
C GLN A 23 9.67 -27.79 3.61
N ASN A 24 8.51 -27.36 3.10
CA ASN A 24 7.54 -28.19 2.40
C ASN A 24 7.57 -27.99 0.88
N GLN A 25 8.71 -27.55 0.33
CA GLN A 25 8.96 -27.39 -1.11
C GLN A 25 7.99 -26.41 -1.82
N LYS A 26 7.33 -25.52 -1.07
CA LYS A 26 6.42 -24.47 -1.61
C LYS A 26 7.18 -23.15 -1.81
N MET A 27 8.26 -23.21 -2.59
CA MET A 27 9.22 -22.10 -2.74
C MET A 27 8.60 -20.85 -3.37
N GLU A 28 7.72 -21.03 -4.37
CA GLU A 28 7.06 -19.92 -5.06
C GLU A 28 6.08 -19.18 -4.14
N SER A 29 5.22 -19.92 -3.44
CA SER A 29 4.34 -19.37 -2.39
C SER A 29 5.11 -18.63 -1.29
N ALA A 30 6.24 -19.18 -0.83
CA ALA A 30 7.10 -18.51 0.13
C ALA A 30 7.63 -17.17 -0.42
N ALA A 31 8.08 -17.15 -1.68
CA ALA A 31 8.54 -15.94 -2.36
C ALA A 31 7.40 -14.92 -2.56
N ASN A 32 6.19 -15.38 -2.90
CA ASN A 32 5.01 -14.55 -3.07
C ASN A 32 4.61 -13.87 -1.75
N ILE A 33 4.65 -14.57 -0.62
CA ILE A 33 4.38 -13.98 0.70
C ILE A 33 5.42 -12.92 1.07
N VAL A 34 6.71 -13.19 0.85
CA VAL A 34 7.79 -12.21 1.07
C VAL A 34 7.58 -10.98 0.18
N ALA A 35 7.30 -11.18 -1.11
CA ALA A 35 7.09 -10.09 -2.05
C ALA A 35 5.89 -9.22 -1.64
N MET A 36 4.77 -9.81 -1.22
CA MET A 36 3.62 -9.08 -0.69
C MET A 36 3.99 -8.22 0.52
N ALA A 37 4.72 -8.78 1.49
CA ALA A 37 5.16 -8.02 2.66
C ALA A 37 6.06 -6.83 2.28
N VAL A 38 6.97 -7.03 1.32
CA VAL A 38 7.82 -5.96 0.77
C VAL A 38 6.99 -4.87 0.08
N TYR A 39 6.03 -5.25 -0.78
CA TYR A 39 5.18 -4.26 -1.46
C TYR A 39 4.32 -3.48 -0.48
N VAL A 40 3.69 -4.14 0.50
CA VAL A 40 2.92 -3.48 1.55
C VAL A 40 3.79 -2.50 2.35
N GLY A 41 5.03 -2.88 2.68
CA GLY A 41 5.99 -1.96 3.30
C GLY A 41 6.36 -0.76 2.42
N LYS A 42 6.51 -0.94 1.11
CA LYS A 42 6.77 0.16 0.17
C LYS A 42 5.57 1.09 0.01
N ILE A 43 4.34 0.55 -0.05
CA ILE A 43 3.11 1.36 -0.08
C ILE A 43 3.02 2.22 1.18
N ASP A 44 3.38 1.66 2.34
CA ASP A 44 3.36 2.36 3.62
C ASP A 44 4.26 3.60 3.63
N ALA A 45 5.49 3.44 3.17
CA ALA A 45 6.45 4.53 3.03
C ALA A 45 5.96 5.59 2.03
N LYS A 46 5.31 5.17 0.94
CA LYS A 46 4.72 6.09 -0.04
C LYS A 46 3.53 6.86 0.53
N LEU A 47 2.71 6.24 1.38
CA LEU A 47 1.63 6.94 2.08
C LEU A 47 2.17 7.94 3.10
N ASP A 48 3.28 7.65 3.78
CA ASP A 48 3.93 8.64 4.66
C ASP A 48 4.49 9.83 3.87
N GLN A 49 5.06 9.58 2.69
CA GLN A 49 5.47 10.64 1.77
C GLN A 49 4.27 11.50 1.34
N LEU A 50 3.15 10.85 0.99
CA LEU A 50 1.92 11.53 0.55
C LEU A 50 1.29 12.38 1.67
N LEU A 51 1.28 11.87 2.91
CA LEU A 51 0.82 12.60 4.10
C LEU A 51 1.71 13.79 4.45
N THR A 52 3.01 13.70 4.15
CA THR A 52 3.94 14.81 4.31
C THR A 52 3.69 15.87 3.24
N GLU A 53 3.61 15.46 1.98
CA GLU A 53 3.38 16.37 0.86
C GLU A 53 2.07 17.15 1.01
N VAL A 54 0.96 16.47 1.31
CA VAL A 54 -0.34 17.13 1.44
C VAL A 54 -0.35 18.16 2.58
N ARG A 55 0.39 17.90 3.67
CA ARG A 55 0.52 18.85 4.79
C ARG A 55 1.29 20.09 4.36
N ASP A 56 2.34 19.92 3.57
CA ASP A 56 3.13 21.03 3.05
C ASP A 56 2.30 21.87 2.08
N VAL A 57 1.49 21.23 1.23
CA VAL A 57 0.52 21.93 0.36
C VAL A 57 -0.50 22.71 1.17
N GLN A 58 -1.10 22.12 2.20
CA GLN A 58 -2.03 22.82 3.10
C GLN A 58 -1.39 24.09 3.69
N ASN A 59 -0.12 24.01 4.11
CA ASN A 59 0.60 25.16 4.65
C ASN A 59 0.89 26.23 3.58
N GLN A 60 1.26 25.82 2.36
CA GLN A 60 1.45 26.75 1.24
C GLN A 60 0.14 27.48 0.89
N LEU A 61 -0.99 26.76 0.82
CA LEU A 61 -2.29 27.33 0.47
C LEU A 61 -2.85 28.29 1.52
N LYS A 62 -2.52 28.12 2.81
CA LYS A 62 -2.91 29.07 3.88
C LYS A 62 -2.33 30.47 3.66
N ASN A 63 -1.14 30.54 3.07
CA ASN A 63 -0.43 31.80 2.87
C ASN A 63 -0.80 32.50 1.55
N ILE A 64 -1.69 31.91 0.74
CA ILE A 64 -2.17 32.53 -0.49
C ILE A 64 -3.31 33.50 -0.15
N PRO A 65 -3.17 34.81 -0.45
CA PRO A 65 -4.23 35.78 -0.21
C PRO A 65 -5.48 35.48 -1.05
N GLU A 66 -6.65 35.48 -0.40
CA GLU A 66 -7.96 35.35 -1.06
C GLU A 66 -8.46 36.71 -1.54
N THR A 67 -7.81 37.26 -2.56
CA THR A 67 -8.13 38.61 -3.07
C THR A 67 -8.75 38.57 -4.46
N GLY A 68 -9.85 39.29 -4.65
CA GLY A 68 -10.44 39.56 -5.97
C GLY A 68 -10.82 38.29 -6.72
N ASN A 69 -10.34 38.17 -7.97
CA ASN A 69 -10.66 37.07 -8.88
C ASN A 69 -9.99 35.72 -8.56
N ARG A 70 -9.23 35.63 -7.45
CA ARG A 70 -8.54 34.40 -7.03
C ARG A 70 -9.27 33.61 -5.93
N THR A 71 -10.25 34.22 -5.26
CA THR A 71 -10.91 33.64 -4.08
C THR A 71 -11.56 32.29 -4.36
N SER A 72 -12.25 32.14 -5.49
CA SER A 72 -12.90 30.87 -5.87
C SER A 72 -11.90 29.74 -6.10
N MET A 73 -10.78 30.02 -6.78
CA MET A 73 -9.72 29.05 -7.02
C MET A 73 -9.02 28.65 -5.73
N THR A 74 -8.64 29.62 -4.88
CA THR A 74 -8.01 29.33 -3.58
C THR A 74 -8.91 28.48 -2.69
N SER A 75 -10.21 28.80 -2.64
CA SER A 75 -11.20 28.02 -1.87
C SER A 75 -11.35 26.59 -2.40
N TYR A 76 -11.43 26.42 -3.73
CA TYR A 76 -11.46 25.11 -4.38
C TYR A 76 -10.23 24.26 -4.03
N LEU A 77 -9.02 24.85 -4.12
CA LEU A 77 -7.78 24.14 -3.79
C LEU A 77 -7.78 23.72 -2.31
N LYS A 78 -8.05 24.64 -1.38
CA LYS A 78 -8.09 24.33 0.06
C LYS A 78 -9.05 23.18 0.36
N THR A 79 -10.28 23.25 -0.16
CA THR A 79 -11.30 22.21 0.03
C THR A 79 -10.85 20.86 -0.51
N THR A 80 -10.25 20.85 -1.71
CA THR A 80 -9.81 19.61 -2.36
C THR A 80 -8.62 19.00 -1.63
N VAL A 81 -7.65 19.81 -1.21
CA VAL A 81 -6.49 19.35 -0.43
C VAL A 81 -6.90 18.84 0.95
N ASP A 82 -7.84 19.48 1.64
CA ASP A 82 -8.36 18.98 2.91
C ASP A 82 -9.06 17.62 2.74
N HIS A 83 -9.85 17.47 1.66
CA HIS A 83 -10.44 16.18 1.30
C HIS A 83 -9.35 15.13 1.03
N LEU A 84 -8.31 15.43 0.24
CA LEU A 84 -7.21 14.51 -0.04
C LEU A 84 -6.47 14.11 1.24
N SER A 85 -6.22 15.05 2.16
CA SER A 85 -5.60 14.78 3.46
C SER A 85 -6.40 13.75 4.27
N VAL A 86 -7.73 13.84 4.26
CA VAL A 86 -8.60 12.83 4.90
C VAL A 86 -8.48 11.48 4.18
N GLN A 87 -8.52 11.46 2.86
CA GLN A 87 -8.41 10.21 2.09
C GLN A 87 -7.07 9.51 2.29
N TYR A 88 -5.96 10.24 2.32
CA TYR A 88 -4.63 9.67 2.53
C TYR A 88 -4.49 9.06 3.92
N LYS A 89 -5.09 9.68 4.95
CA LYS A 89 -5.16 9.08 6.30
C LYS A 89 -5.97 7.79 6.30
N GLN A 90 -7.12 7.77 5.63
CA GLN A 90 -7.92 6.55 5.50
C GLN A 90 -7.17 5.44 4.75
N MET A 91 -6.43 5.75 3.69
CA MET A 91 -5.57 4.78 3.01
C MET A 91 -4.48 4.22 3.94
N LYS A 92 -3.88 5.07 4.79
CA LYS A 92 -2.87 4.66 5.78
C LYS A 92 -3.46 3.75 6.85
N GLU A 93 -4.67 4.03 7.30
CA GLU A 93 -5.40 3.19 8.25
C GLU A 93 -5.74 1.84 7.62
N ASP A 94 -6.31 1.82 6.40
CA ASP A 94 -6.61 0.60 5.67
C ASP A 94 -5.36 -0.27 5.47
N LEU A 95 -4.21 0.34 5.18
CA LEU A 95 -2.95 -0.37 5.02
C LEU A 95 -2.44 -0.94 6.35
N THR A 96 -2.54 -0.20 7.44
CA THR A 96 -2.19 -0.69 8.78
C THR A 96 -3.01 -1.92 9.13
N GLN A 97 -4.33 -1.85 8.96
CA GLN A 97 -5.20 -3.00 9.19
C GLN A 97 -4.89 -4.17 8.24
N THR A 98 -4.42 -3.89 7.02
CA THR A 98 -4.00 -4.92 6.06
C THR A 98 -2.74 -5.64 6.55
N LYS A 99 -1.75 -4.91 7.08
CA LYS A 99 -0.55 -5.50 7.71
C LYS A 99 -0.92 -6.36 8.92
N ASP A 100 -1.83 -5.89 9.75
CA ASP A 100 -2.27 -6.65 10.93
C ASP A 100 -3.00 -7.93 10.51
N THR A 101 -3.87 -7.84 9.50
CA THR A 101 -4.56 -9.02 8.94
C THR A 101 -3.54 -10.01 8.35
N MET A 102 -2.51 -9.55 7.65
CA MET A 102 -1.44 -10.43 7.13
C MET A 102 -0.73 -11.19 8.24
N LYS A 103 -0.34 -10.50 9.33
CA LYS A 103 0.33 -11.11 10.47
C LYS A 103 -0.58 -12.10 11.20
N GLN A 104 -1.83 -11.71 11.43
CA GLN A 104 -2.83 -12.56 12.07
C GLN A 104 -3.04 -13.85 11.26
N LYS A 105 -3.26 -13.73 9.95
CA LYS A 105 -3.48 -14.89 9.08
C LYS A 105 -2.27 -15.81 9.01
N ALA A 106 -1.06 -15.24 8.93
CA ALA A 106 0.15 -16.03 9.00
C ALA A 106 0.25 -16.80 10.32
N GLY A 107 -0.05 -16.15 11.46
CA GLY A 107 -0.05 -16.78 12.77
C GLY A 107 -1.10 -17.89 12.93
N GLU A 108 -2.29 -17.70 12.37
CA GLU A 108 -3.35 -18.71 12.33
C GLU A 108 -2.90 -19.95 11.53
N ILE A 109 -2.32 -19.76 10.35
CA ILE A 109 -1.81 -20.87 9.52
C ILE A 109 -0.70 -21.63 10.25
N VAL A 110 0.30 -20.92 10.78
CA VAL A 110 1.39 -21.52 11.56
C VAL A 110 0.85 -22.35 12.73
N LYS A 111 -0.13 -21.81 13.46
CA LYS A 111 -0.77 -22.52 14.58
C LYS A 111 -1.51 -23.76 14.10
N ASN A 112 -2.21 -23.70 12.97
CA ASN A 112 -2.95 -24.83 12.42
C ASN A 112 -2.00 -25.91 11.90
N VAL A 113 -0.89 -25.54 11.25
CA VAL A 113 0.14 -26.51 10.82
C VAL A 113 0.72 -27.30 12.00
N ARG A 114 0.95 -26.63 13.14
CA ARG A 114 1.42 -27.30 14.37
C ARG A 114 0.40 -28.29 14.95
N LYS A 115 -0.90 -28.11 14.70
CA LYS A 115 -1.99 -28.95 15.24
C LYS A 115 -2.45 -30.04 14.29
N GLU A 116 -2.58 -29.69 13.02
CA GLU A 116 -3.26 -30.46 11.97
C GLU A 116 -2.27 -30.96 10.90
N GLY A 117 -1.00 -30.56 11.00
CA GLY A 117 0.07 -30.96 10.09
C GLY A 117 0.11 -30.14 8.79
N ILE A 118 0.93 -30.62 7.86
CA ILE A 118 1.25 -29.93 6.59
C ILE A 118 0.01 -29.53 5.76
N LYS A 119 -1.10 -30.29 5.85
CA LYS A 119 -2.35 -30.01 5.15
C LYS A 119 -2.93 -28.63 5.48
N ALA A 120 -2.68 -28.13 6.68
CA ALA A 120 -3.13 -26.80 7.08
C ALA A 120 -2.38 -25.64 6.38
N LEU A 121 -1.27 -25.91 5.67
CA LEU A 121 -0.62 -24.90 4.84
C LEU A 121 -1.55 -24.34 3.77
N ASN A 122 -2.55 -25.11 3.31
CA ASN A 122 -3.57 -24.60 2.36
C ASN A 122 -4.32 -23.36 2.85
N GLY A 123 -4.27 -23.06 4.15
CA GLY A 123 -4.77 -21.81 4.71
C GLY A 123 -4.12 -20.55 4.11
N VAL A 124 -2.98 -20.65 3.41
CA VAL A 124 -2.42 -19.51 2.64
C VAL A 124 -3.38 -18.96 1.59
N THR A 125 -4.38 -19.74 1.14
CA THR A 125 -5.47 -19.26 0.27
C THR A 125 -6.25 -18.09 0.90
N GLU A 126 -6.27 -17.97 2.24
CA GLU A 126 -6.90 -16.86 2.93
C GLU A 126 -6.20 -15.51 2.68
N PHE A 127 -4.98 -15.50 2.14
CA PHE A 127 -4.34 -14.27 1.67
C PHE A 127 -5.09 -13.60 0.50
N PHE A 128 -6.06 -14.29 -0.13
CA PHE A 128 -7.02 -13.62 -1.03
C PHE A 128 -7.77 -12.46 -0.34
N LYS A 129 -8.11 -12.59 0.96
CA LYS A 129 -8.75 -11.50 1.74
C LYS A 129 -7.83 -10.29 1.91
N ILE A 130 -6.50 -10.50 1.90
CA ILE A 130 -5.52 -9.41 1.87
C ILE A 130 -5.61 -8.68 0.52
N GLY A 131 -5.77 -9.44 -0.57
CA GLY A 131 -6.03 -8.90 -1.90
C GLY A 131 -7.25 -7.98 -1.94
N GLU A 132 -8.38 -8.39 -1.36
CA GLU A 132 -9.58 -7.53 -1.29
C GLU A 132 -9.33 -6.20 -0.57
N ARG A 133 -8.54 -6.22 0.51
CA ARG A 133 -8.15 -5.00 1.25
C ARG A 133 -7.22 -4.11 0.42
N LEU A 134 -6.24 -4.70 -0.26
CA LEU A 134 -5.35 -3.98 -1.18
C LEU A 134 -6.14 -3.35 -2.34
N LYS A 135 -7.16 -4.02 -2.86
CA LYS A 135 -8.05 -3.48 -3.89
C LYS A 135 -8.77 -2.19 -3.44
N LYS A 136 -9.18 -2.11 -2.17
CA LYS A 136 -9.78 -0.90 -1.61
C LYS A 136 -8.79 0.27 -1.61
N ILE A 137 -7.53 0.02 -1.25
CA ILE A 137 -6.46 1.01 -1.29
C ILE A 137 -6.19 1.44 -2.74
N GLU A 138 -6.14 0.50 -3.68
CA GLU A 138 -5.98 0.78 -5.11
C GLU A 138 -7.08 1.71 -5.64
N ASN A 139 -8.34 1.40 -5.32
CA ASN A 139 -9.49 2.19 -5.77
C ASN A 139 -9.45 3.61 -5.20
N LYS A 140 -9.09 3.78 -3.92
CA LYS A 140 -8.89 5.10 -3.31
C LYS A 140 -7.74 5.86 -3.98
N ALA A 141 -6.61 5.18 -4.26
CA ALA A 141 -5.49 5.78 -4.97
C ALA A 141 -5.90 6.27 -6.38
N LYS A 142 -6.67 5.49 -7.14
CA LYS A 142 -7.20 5.88 -8.47
C LYS A 142 -8.11 7.10 -8.38
N ALA A 143 -9.06 7.10 -7.43
CA ALA A 143 -9.98 8.22 -7.24
C ALA A 143 -9.23 9.50 -6.85
N ASN A 144 -8.22 9.40 -5.99
CA ASN A 144 -7.41 10.55 -5.60
C ASN A 144 -6.50 11.04 -6.73
N LEU A 145 -5.94 10.12 -7.53
CA LEU A 145 -5.14 10.47 -8.71
C LEU A 145 -5.95 11.30 -9.70
N SER A 146 -7.19 10.89 -9.98
CA SER A 146 -8.10 11.65 -10.83
C SER A 146 -8.40 13.05 -10.30
N LYS A 147 -8.55 13.21 -8.97
CA LYS A 147 -8.76 14.51 -8.33
C LYS A 147 -7.52 15.41 -8.43
N VAL A 148 -6.33 14.82 -8.26
CA VAL A 148 -5.05 15.54 -8.43
C VAL A 148 -4.87 15.99 -9.88
N ASP A 149 -5.20 15.14 -10.85
CA ASP A 149 -5.17 15.50 -12.27
C ASP A 149 -6.12 16.65 -12.59
N GLU A 150 -7.35 16.62 -12.07
CA GLU A 150 -8.31 17.70 -12.24
C GLU A 150 -7.81 19.03 -11.64
N MET A 151 -7.18 19.00 -10.46
CA MET A 151 -6.58 20.20 -9.86
C MET A 151 -5.46 20.79 -10.73
N ILE A 152 -4.59 19.93 -11.27
CA ILE A 152 -3.51 20.33 -12.17
C ILE A 152 -4.08 21.03 -13.41
N GLU A 153 -5.09 20.44 -14.04
CA GLU A 153 -5.75 21.00 -15.23
C GLU A 153 -6.43 22.34 -14.92
N ARG A 154 -7.15 22.43 -13.80
CA ARG A 154 -7.81 23.67 -13.36
C ARG A 154 -6.82 24.80 -13.10
N LEU A 155 -5.67 24.50 -12.49
CA LEU A 155 -4.59 25.48 -12.28
C LEU A 155 -4.05 26.00 -13.62
N ASP A 156 -3.85 25.11 -14.60
CA ASP A 156 -3.37 25.48 -15.93
C ASP A 156 -4.38 26.35 -16.69
N MET A 157 -5.66 25.97 -16.68
CA MET A 157 -6.73 26.76 -17.30
C MET A 157 -6.86 28.14 -16.66
N PHE A 158 -6.81 28.20 -15.32
CA PHE A 158 -6.90 29.45 -14.58
C PHE A 158 -5.71 30.38 -14.89
N GLY A 159 -4.48 29.85 -14.85
CA GLY A 159 -3.27 30.60 -15.18
C GLY A 159 -3.34 31.21 -16.58
N LYS A 160 -3.71 30.40 -17.58
CA LYS A 160 -3.86 30.84 -18.98
C LYS A 160 -4.96 31.89 -19.16
N GLY A 161 -6.13 31.67 -18.57
CA GLY A 161 -7.27 32.59 -18.66
C GLY A 161 -6.97 33.94 -18.01
N MET A 162 -6.30 33.95 -16.85
CA MET A 162 -5.88 35.19 -16.20
C MET A 162 -4.84 35.96 -17.01
N ASP A 163 -3.88 35.27 -17.63
CA ASP A 163 -2.88 35.91 -18.48
C ASP A 163 -3.51 36.55 -19.70
N GLU A 164 -4.50 35.89 -20.31
CA GLU A 164 -5.22 36.43 -21.46
C GLU A 164 -6.05 37.66 -21.10
N ALA A 165 -6.83 37.60 -20.01
CA ALA A 165 -7.59 38.75 -19.51
C ALA A 165 -6.68 39.94 -19.19
N LYS A 166 -5.50 39.68 -18.62
CA LYS A 166 -4.51 40.71 -18.30
C LYS A 166 -3.91 41.35 -19.56
N ARG A 167 -3.59 40.55 -20.58
CA ARG A 167 -3.14 41.05 -21.89
C ARG A 167 -4.19 41.94 -22.54
N GLN A 168 -5.45 41.51 -22.56
CA GLN A 168 -6.55 42.29 -23.13
C GLN A 168 -6.77 43.60 -22.39
N ALA A 169 -6.76 43.60 -21.05
CA ALA A 169 -6.90 44.82 -20.26
C ALA A 169 -5.79 45.83 -20.53
N VAL A 170 -4.52 45.38 -20.62
CA VAL A 170 -3.38 46.25 -20.94
C VAL A 170 -3.48 46.77 -22.38
N HIS A 171 -3.86 45.93 -23.32
CA HIS A 171 -4.04 46.33 -24.71
C HIS A 171 -5.10 47.43 -24.86
N SER A 172 -6.26 47.28 -24.22
CA SER A 172 -7.33 48.29 -24.22
C SER A 172 -6.87 49.62 -23.62
N VAL A 173 -6.13 49.61 -22.51
CA VAL A 173 -5.57 50.82 -21.90
C VAL A 173 -4.53 51.48 -22.82
N ASN A 174 -3.73 50.70 -23.53
CA ASN A 174 -2.73 51.21 -24.46
C ASN A 174 -3.36 51.85 -25.70
N ILE A 175 -4.42 51.24 -26.26
CA ILE A 175 -5.23 51.85 -27.33
C ILE A 175 -5.73 53.24 -26.89
N LEU A 176 -6.30 53.36 -25.69
CA LEU A 176 -6.77 54.65 -25.16
C LEU A 176 -5.65 55.67 -24.95
N LYS A 177 -4.41 55.22 -24.75
CA LYS A 177 -3.22 56.08 -24.59
C LYS A 177 -2.47 56.33 -25.90
N GLY A 178 -2.98 55.86 -27.05
CA GLY A 178 -2.32 56.00 -28.36
C GLY A 178 -1.02 55.20 -28.49
N LYS A 179 -0.82 54.15 -27.68
CA LYS A 179 0.36 53.28 -27.71
C LYS A 179 0.01 51.92 -28.31
N SER A 180 0.84 51.39 -29.19
CA SER A 180 0.62 50.10 -29.86
C SER A 180 1.52 48.95 -29.36
N GLU A 181 2.56 49.23 -28.56
CA GLU A 181 3.50 48.19 -28.11
C GLU A 181 2.92 47.27 -27.04
N GLN A 182 3.13 45.96 -27.24
CA GLN A 182 2.95 44.93 -26.21
C GLN A 182 4.08 45.02 -25.18
N GLN A 183 3.75 45.45 -23.96
CA GLN A 183 4.69 45.33 -22.84
C GLN A 183 4.71 43.90 -22.29
N ASN A 184 5.84 43.51 -21.67
CA ASN A 184 5.93 42.27 -20.91
C ASN A 184 5.12 42.42 -19.61
N VAL A 185 3.90 41.91 -19.63
CA VAL A 185 2.98 41.94 -18.52
C VAL A 185 3.16 40.63 -17.74
N GLY A 186 3.83 40.67 -16.57
CA GLY A 186 4.25 39.47 -15.84
C GLY A 186 3.18 38.36 -15.72
N SER A 187 3.58 37.11 -15.97
CA SER A 187 2.68 35.95 -16.09
C SER A 187 2.15 35.46 -14.74
N ILE A 188 0.86 35.15 -14.73
CA ILE A 188 0.13 34.48 -13.68
C ILE A 188 0.22 32.96 -13.86
N SER A 189 0.29 32.47 -15.10
CA SER A 189 0.55 31.05 -15.38
C SER A 189 1.84 30.57 -14.68
N SER A 190 2.92 31.37 -14.71
CA SER A 190 4.17 31.02 -14.02
C SER A 190 4.02 30.94 -12.49
N LYS A 191 3.11 31.72 -11.90
CA LYS A 191 2.77 31.60 -10.47
C LYS A 191 1.96 30.35 -10.19
N MET A 192 1.05 29.97 -11.09
CA MET A 192 0.30 28.71 -10.98
C MET A 192 1.21 27.50 -11.13
N ASP A 193 2.26 27.58 -11.95
CA ASP A 193 3.26 26.51 -12.06
C ASP A 193 3.95 26.21 -10.73
N VAL A 194 4.20 27.23 -9.90
CA VAL A 194 4.75 27.03 -8.55
C VAL A 194 3.76 26.29 -7.64
N ILE A 195 2.49 26.68 -7.68
CA ILE A 195 1.41 26.05 -6.89
C ILE A 195 1.12 24.61 -7.37
N LYS A 196 1.34 24.34 -8.66
CA LYS A 196 1.12 23.04 -9.30
C LYS A 196 2.16 21.99 -8.93
N LYS A 197 3.41 22.39 -8.68
CA LYS A 197 4.55 21.48 -8.45
C LYS A 197 4.27 20.39 -7.39
N PRO A 198 3.72 20.71 -6.20
CA PRO A 198 3.38 19.69 -5.21
C PRO A 198 2.35 18.68 -5.71
N PHE A 199 1.33 19.11 -6.46
CA PHE A 199 0.33 18.21 -7.02
C PHE A 199 0.93 17.25 -8.06
N ILE A 200 1.92 17.70 -8.84
CA ILE A 200 2.67 16.80 -9.74
C ILE A 200 3.41 15.72 -8.94
N LYS A 201 3.96 16.07 -7.78
CA LYS A 201 4.63 15.11 -6.89
C LYS A 201 3.62 14.15 -6.24
N GLU A 202 2.48 14.63 -5.78
CA GLU A 202 1.38 13.78 -5.29
C GLU A 202 0.92 12.78 -6.36
N LYS A 203 0.77 13.24 -7.62
CA LYS A 203 0.44 12.41 -8.79
C LYS A 203 1.46 11.27 -8.97
N GLU A 204 2.75 11.58 -8.91
CA GLU A 204 3.82 10.58 -9.01
C GLU A 204 3.77 9.56 -7.87
N ILE A 205 3.57 10.01 -6.63
CA ILE A 205 3.48 9.14 -5.46
C ILE A 205 2.26 8.21 -5.56
N LEU A 206 1.11 8.74 -5.97
CA LEU A 206 -0.10 7.95 -6.20
C LEU A 206 0.08 6.92 -7.33
N GLY A 207 0.73 7.29 -8.43
CA GLY A 207 1.11 6.36 -9.49
C GLY A 207 1.99 5.21 -8.99
N ASN A 208 2.97 5.51 -8.14
CA ASN A 208 3.81 4.50 -7.51
C ASN A 208 3.00 3.58 -6.58
N ILE A 209 2.06 4.11 -5.80
CA ILE A 209 1.16 3.30 -4.95
C ILE A 209 0.33 2.35 -5.81
N LEU A 210 -0.20 2.80 -6.94
CA LEU A 210 -0.97 1.96 -7.86
C LEU A 210 -0.14 0.80 -8.39
N GLN A 211 1.07 1.07 -8.87
CA GLN A 211 1.97 0.03 -9.37
C GLN A 211 2.34 -0.98 -8.27
N LEU A 212 2.63 -0.51 -7.06
CA LEU A 212 2.94 -1.40 -5.93
C LEU A 212 1.74 -2.25 -5.52
N THR A 213 0.53 -1.67 -5.56
CA THR A 213 -0.70 -2.37 -5.20
C THR A 213 -1.05 -3.43 -6.25
N ASP A 214 -0.93 -3.12 -7.54
CA ASP A 214 -1.09 -4.08 -8.63
C ASP A 214 -0.12 -5.26 -8.49
N ASN A 215 1.16 -4.96 -8.24
CA ASN A 215 2.16 -6.00 -7.98
C ASN A 215 1.80 -6.87 -6.78
N ALA A 216 1.29 -6.30 -5.69
CA ALA A 216 0.89 -7.06 -4.51
C ALA A 216 -0.36 -7.92 -4.78
N LEU A 217 -1.35 -7.39 -5.52
CA LEU A 217 -2.56 -8.11 -5.92
C LEU A 217 -2.23 -9.32 -6.80
N ASN A 218 -1.34 -9.15 -7.78
CA ASN A 218 -0.87 -10.25 -8.61
C ASN A 218 -0.27 -11.38 -7.77
N ARG A 219 0.50 -11.05 -6.71
CA ARG A 219 1.06 -12.05 -5.79
C ARG A 219 -0.01 -12.74 -4.94
N CYS A 220 -1.06 -12.03 -4.50
CA CYS A 220 -2.20 -12.65 -3.83
C CYS A 220 -2.90 -13.68 -4.73
N GLU A 221 -3.08 -13.34 -6.01
CA GLU A 221 -3.72 -14.22 -6.98
C GLU A 221 -2.87 -15.46 -7.27
N THR A 222 -1.58 -15.29 -7.58
CA THR A 222 -0.65 -16.42 -7.80
C THR A 222 -0.61 -17.34 -6.58
N LEU A 223 -0.50 -16.79 -5.37
CA LEU A 223 -0.50 -17.58 -4.14
C LEU A 223 -1.80 -18.38 -3.96
N SER A 224 -2.96 -17.79 -4.28
CA SER A 224 -4.25 -18.48 -4.20
C SER A 224 -4.34 -19.63 -5.21
N GLN A 225 -3.84 -19.43 -6.43
CA GLN A 225 -3.83 -20.45 -7.48
C GLN A 225 -2.89 -21.62 -7.14
N GLU A 226 -1.67 -21.33 -6.70
CA GLU A 226 -0.70 -22.35 -6.27
C GLU A 226 -1.26 -23.23 -5.17
N ALA A 227 -1.83 -22.62 -4.12
CA ALA A 227 -2.33 -23.34 -2.96
C ALA A 227 -3.55 -24.21 -3.28
N LYS A 228 -4.42 -23.79 -4.22
CA LYS A 228 -5.49 -24.66 -4.74
C LYS A 228 -4.93 -25.91 -5.45
N GLY A 229 -3.77 -25.79 -6.09
CA GLY A 229 -3.12 -26.89 -6.82
C GLY A 229 -2.45 -27.93 -5.93
N TRP A 230 -2.13 -27.63 -4.66
CA TRP A 230 -1.33 -28.51 -3.80
C TRP A 230 -1.94 -29.89 -3.53
N TYR A 231 -3.27 -30.01 -3.60
CA TYR A 231 -3.97 -31.27 -3.34
C TYR A 231 -4.95 -31.65 -4.47
N ALA A 232 -4.92 -30.93 -5.59
CA ALA A 232 -5.66 -31.29 -6.79
C ALA A 232 -5.00 -32.45 -7.57
N GLY A 233 -3.76 -32.82 -7.23
CA GLY A 233 -2.98 -33.89 -7.86
C GLY A 233 -2.85 -35.20 -7.05
N GLU A 234 -3.42 -35.31 -5.85
CA GLU A 234 -3.29 -36.51 -5.01
C GLU A 234 -4.60 -37.31 -4.96
N PHE A 235 -4.97 -37.88 -6.11
CA PHE A 235 -5.57 -39.21 -6.18
C PHE A 235 -4.60 -40.15 -6.91
N VAL A 236 -3.39 -40.27 -6.37
CA VAL A 236 -2.58 -41.48 -6.53
C VAL A 236 -2.12 -41.85 -5.14
N GLN A 237 -2.56 -43.03 -4.70
CA GLN A 237 -2.28 -43.61 -3.40
C GLN A 237 -0.77 -43.62 -3.12
N ASP A 238 -0.32 -42.98 -2.05
CA ASP A 238 0.75 -43.56 -1.25
C ASP A 238 0.63 -43.15 0.22
N GLU A 239 0.02 -44.03 1.00
CA GLU A 239 -0.35 -43.87 2.40
C GLU A 239 0.86 -44.04 3.35
N LYS A 240 2.08 -43.69 2.92
CA LYS A 240 3.32 -44.11 3.61
C LYS A 240 4.30 -43.04 4.07
N THR A 241 3.98 -41.75 3.98
CA THR A 241 4.87 -40.71 4.54
C THR A 241 4.16 -39.74 5.48
N TYR A 242 3.36 -40.27 6.40
CA TYR A 242 3.08 -39.58 7.67
C TYR A 242 4.12 -40.02 8.69
N HIS A 243 5.29 -39.37 8.69
CA HIS A 243 6.13 -39.36 9.88
C HIS A 243 5.56 -38.35 10.87
N THR A 244 4.45 -38.74 11.47
CA THR A 244 3.85 -38.10 12.64
C THR A 244 4.85 -38.11 13.79
N SER A 245 4.80 -37.06 14.60
CA SER A 245 5.49 -36.85 15.90
C SER A 245 5.56 -38.08 16.82
N ALA A 246 4.73 -39.11 16.62
CA ALA A 246 4.80 -40.41 17.28
C ALA A 246 6.14 -41.17 17.09
N SER A 247 6.87 -40.93 15.99
CA SER A 247 8.18 -41.60 15.78
C SER A 247 9.30 -41.00 16.63
N LEU A 248 9.15 -39.76 17.09
CA LEU A 248 10.08 -39.11 18.03
C LEU A 248 9.78 -39.54 19.47
N GLU A 249 8.51 -39.66 19.85
CA GLU A 249 8.09 -40.13 21.19
C GLU A 249 8.51 -41.58 21.47
N LYS A 250 8.37 -42.49 20.47
CA LYS A 250 8.83 -43.88 20.60
C LYS A 250 10.35 -44.00 20.77
N LYS A 251 11.13 -43.14 20.10
CA LYS A 251 12.60 -43.13 20.21
C LYS A 251 13.07 -42.58 21.55
N THR A 252 12.35 -41.61 22.14
CA THR A 252 12.65 -41.10 23.48
C THR A 252 12.30 -42.10 24.57
N ASP A 253 11.18 -42.81 24.48
CA ASP A 253 10.78 -43.81 25.49
C ASP A 253 11.72 -45.03 25.52
N ASP A 254 12.15 -45.50 24.34
CA ASP A 254 13.11 -46.60 24.25
C ASP A 254 14.53 -46.21 24.68
N ALA A 255 14.90 -44.94 24.57
CA ALA A 255 16.18 -44.42 25.09
C ALA A 255 16.15 -44.28 26.62
N ILE A 256 15.02 -43.85 27.19
CA ILE A 256 14.82 -43.74 28.64
C ILE A 256 14.80 -45.13 29.30
N LYS A 257 14.10 -46.11 28.71
CA LYS A 257 14.12 -47.51 29.21
C LYS A 257 15.50 -48.15 29.14
N ARG A 258 16.29 -47.89 28.08
CA ARG A 258 17.66 -48.43 27.95
C ARG A 258 18.66 -47.75 28.89
N GLY A 259 18.43 -46.49 29.27
CA GLY A 259 19.23 -45.79 30.28
C GLY A 259 18.99 -46.28 31.72
N LEU A 260 17.76 -46.71 32.03
CA LEU A 260 17.39 -47.19 33.37
C LEU A 260 17.90 -48.61 33.69
N HIS A 261 18.15 -49.46 32.69
CA HIS A 261 18.72 -50.80 32.90
C HIS A 261 20.26 -50.84 33.02
N LYS A 262 20.96 -49.71 32.85
CA LYS A 262 22.43 -49.62 32.98
C LYS A 262 22.94 -49.07 34.33
N LYS A 263 22.05 -48.84 35.30
CA LYS A 263 22.43 -48.55 36.69
C LYS A 263 21.93 -49.67 37.60
N ARG A 264 22.67 -50.76 37.63
CA ARG A 264 22.76 -51.70 38.75
C ARG A 264 24.18 -52.25 38.80
#